data_AF-A0A6J6G6E1-F1
#
_entry.id   AF-A0A6J6G6E1-F1
#
_cell.length_a   1.000
_cell.length_b   1.000
_cell.length_c   1.000
_cell.angle_alpha   90.00
_cell.angle_beta   90.00
_cell.angle_gamma   90.00
#
_symmetry.space_group_name_H-M   'P 1'
#
loop_
_entity.id
_entity.type
_entity.pdbx_description
1 polymer ?
#
loop_
_entity_poly.entity_id
_entity_poly.type
_entity_poly.pdbx_seq_one_letter_code
_entity_poly.pdbx_strand_id
1 'polypeptide(L)'
;MDAFVTPDPELAATAPSDRTTLTEVIDAYRDSGFAGDFTAEPRDPGSAGPVAAGGAVSTAVVRCGRCATSSDPGGLQIHSIRRLEGASDPADMVAIVATTCPVCGSEGTLVLGFGPMSSAVDADVLGAMQDVRGDGVLPPAIAPGERGTTDRP
;
A
#
# COMPACT_ATOMS: atom_id res chain seq x y z
N MET A 1 35.70 -23.01 24.22
CA MET A 1 34.55 -22.64 25.10
C MET A 1 34.27 -21.20 24.79
N ASP A 2 33.66 -20.98 23.63
CA ASP A 2 33.43 -19.66 23.07
C ASP A 2 32.15 -19.09 23.66
N ALA A 3 32.28 -17.94 24.31
CA ALA A 3 31.16 -17.22 24.88
C ALA A 3 30.30 -16.66 23.73
N PHE A 4 29.05 -17.11 23.65
CA PHE A 4 28.03 -16.47 22.86
C PHE A 4 27.81 -15.06 23.44
N VAL A 5 28.30 -14.05 22.73
CA VAL A 5 27.90 -12.66 22.96
C VAL A 5 26.40 -12.57 22.66
N THR A 6 25.57 -12.48 23.69
CA THR A 6 24.20 -12.03 23.53
C THR A 6 24.24 -10.58 23.03
N PRO A 7 23.62 -10.24 21.88
CA PRO A 7 23.53 -8.86 21.46
C PRO A 7 22.72 -8.05 22.48
N ASP A 8 23.18 -6.83 22.73
CA ASP A 8 22.57 -5.85 23.63
C ASP A 8 21.13 -5.53 23.17
N PRO A 9 20.10 -5.69 24.01
CA PRO A 9 18.70 -5.42 23.61
C PRO A 9 18.42 -3.92 23.37
N GLU A 10 19.34 -3.02 23.75
CA GLU A 10 19.22 -1.58 23.51
C GLU A 10 19.67 -1.12 22.12
N LEU A 11 20.37 -1.94 21.33
CA LEU A 11 20.79 -1.56 19.96
C LEU A 11 19.72 -1.79 18.88
N ALA A 12 18.50 -2.19 19.26
CA ALA A 12 17.36 -2.36 18.36
C ALA A 12 16.50 -1.09 18.19
N ALA A 13 16.88 0.04 18.81
CA ALA A 13 16.01 1.21 19.00
C ALA A 13 16.40 2.46 18.19
N THR A 14 17.07 2.34 17.05
CA THR A 14 17.48 3.51 16.23
C THR A 14 16.95 3.56 14.80
N ALA A 15 16.10 2.60 14.39
CA ALA A 15 15.29 2.78 13.19
C ALA A 15 14.04 3.62 13.54
N PRO A 16 13.67 4.65 12.76
CA PRO A 16 12.40 5.37 12.91
C PRO A 16 11.23 4.50 12.43
N SER A 17 11.06 3.32 13.02
CA SER A 17 9.83 2.55 12.89
C SER A 17 8.91 2.98 14.02
N ASP A 18 7.73 3.52 13.70
CA ASP A 18 6.74 3.97 14.70
C ASP A 18 6.09 2.81 15.50
N ARG A 19 6.69 1.61 15.48
CA ARG A 19 6.23 0.33 16.05
C ARG A 19 4.87 -0.17 15.54
N THR A 20 4.24 0.53 14.59
CA THR A 20 3.02 0.05 13.92
C THR A 20 3.33 -1.16 13.04
N THR A 21 2.55 -2.22 13.20
CA THR A 21 2.60 -3.41 12.35
C THR A 21 1.76 -3.22 11.08
N LEU A 22 2.09 -3.97 10.02
CA LEU A 22 1.30 -4.00 8.79
C LEU A 22 -0.17 -4.36 9.06
N THR A 23 -0.41 -5.33 9.95
CA THR A 23 -1.76 -5.77 10.31
C THR A 23 -2.55 -4.66 11.00
N GLU A 24 -1.93 -3.92 11.93
CA GLU A 24 -2.59 -2.78 12.60
C GLU A 24 -3.01 -1.68 11.60
N VAL A 25 -2.17 -1.40 10.59
CA VAL A 25 -2.53 -0.44 9.52
C VAL A 25 -3.70 -0.94 8.69
N ILE A 26 -3.70 -2.23 8.31
CA ILE A 26 -4.79 -2.81 7.52
C ILE A 26 -6.10 -2.80 8.32
N ASP A 27 -6.05 -3.16 9.60
CA ASP A 27 -7.22 -3.16 10.47
C ASP A 27 -7.76 -1.74 10.70
N ALA A 28 -6.90 -0.73 10.80
CA ALA A 28 -7.31 0.67 10.86
C ALA A 28 -8.08 1.13 9.60
N TYR A 29 -7.65 0.72 8.41
CA TYR A 29 -8.38 0.98 7.17
C TYR A 29 -9.72 0.22 7.12
N ARG A 30 -9.73 -1.05 7.54
CA ARG A 30 -10.95 -1.88 7.63
C ARG A 30 -12.00 -1.26 8.54
N ASP A 31 -11.59 -0.82 9.73
CA ASP A 31 -12.46 -0.16 10.71
C ASP A 31 -13.04 1.17 10.18
N SER A 32 -12.39 1.76 9.18
CA SER A 32 -12.85 2.97 8.47
C SER A 32 -13.70 2.67 7.22
N GLY A 33 -14.04 1.40 6.94
CA GLY A 33 -14.88 0.99 5.82
C GLY A 33 -14.12 0.39 4.62
N PHE A 34 -12.80 0.52 4.58
CA PHE A 34 -11.95 -0.01 3.50
C PHE A 34 -11.59 -1.48 3.76
N ALA A 35 -12.61 -2.34 3.77
CA ALA A 35 -12.47 -3.73 4.22
C ALA A 35 -12.18 -4.76 3.13
N GLY A 36 -12.29 -4.39 1.86
CA GLY A 36 -11.95 -5.26 0.73
C GLY A 36 -10.45 -5.47 0.55
N ASP A 37 -10.10 -6.50 -0.19
CA ASP A 37 -8.74 -6.81 -0.61
C ASP A 37 -8.54 -6.53 -2.11
N PHE A 38 -7.35 -6.04 -2.45
CA PHE A 38 -6.90 -5.85 -3.81
C PHE A 38 -5.50 -6.46 -3.97
N THR A 39 -5.21 -6.96 -5.17
CA THR A 39 -3.91 -7.59 -5.47
C THR A 39 -3.36 -7.04 -6.78
N ALA A 40 -2.07 -6.69 -6.79
CA ALA A 40 -1.36 -6.35 -8.02
C ALA A 40 -0.88 -7.61 -8.72
N GLU A 41 -1.09 -7.69 -10.03
CA GLU A 41 -0.76 -8.85 -10.85
C GLU A 41 -0.09 -8.37 -12.15
N PRO A 42 0.86 -9.12 -12.73
CA PRO A 42 1.32 -8.86 -14.08
C PRO A 42 0.16 -8.90 -15.07
N ARG A 43 0.13 -7.97 -16.02
CA ARG A 43 -0.83 -8.01 -17.12
C ARG A 43 -0.40 -9.08 -18.13
N ASP A 44 -1.34 -9.92 -18.52
CA ASP A 44 -1.11 -10.85 -19.63
C ASP A 44 -0.82 -10.06 -20.91
N PRO A 45 0.32 -10.28 -21.60
CA PRO A 45 0.71 -9.49 -22.77
C PRO A 45 -0.22 -9.68 -23.97
N GLY A 46 -1.07 -10.72 -23.96
CA GLY A 46 -2.12 -10.95 -24.96
C GLY A 46 -3.49 -10.36 -24.59
N SER A 47 -3.66 -9.80 -23.39
CA SER A 47 -4.92 -9.22 -22.95
C SER A 47 -5.02 -7.76 -23.35
N ALA A 48 -5.88 -7.45 -24.33
CA ALA A 48 -6.33 -6.09 -24.59
C ALA A 48 -7.35 -5.70 -23.51
N GLY A 49 -6.87 -5.42 -22.30
CA GLY A 49 -7.70 -4.85 -21.24
C GLY A 49 -8.18 -3.44 -21.63
N PRO A 50 -9.31 -2.98 -21.09
CA PRO A 50 -9.71 -1.58 -21.25
C PRO A 50 -8.62 -0.68 -20.66
N VAL A 51 -8.11 0.23 -21.48
CA VAL A 51 -7.17 1.26 -21.07
C VAL A 51 -7.94 2.45 -20.52
N ALA A 52 -7.48 3.04 -19.41
CA ALA A 52 -8.01 4.33 -18.96
C ALA A 52 -7.83 5.37 -20.09
N ALA A 53 -8.83 6.23 -20.29
CA ALA A 53 -8.82 7.19 -21.38
C ALA A 53 -7.61 8.14 -21.28
N GLY A 54 -6.66 8.01 -22.20
CA GLY A 54 -5.51 8.92 -22.36
C GLY A 54 -4.19 8.49 -21.68
N GLY A 55 -4.09 7.27 -21.15
CA GLY A 55 -2.88 6.79 -20.45
C GLY A 55 -1.98 5.84 -21.27
N ALA A 56 -0.70 5.79 -20.90
CA ALA A 56 0.16 4.66 -21.25
C ALA A 56 -0.39 3.39 -20.58
N VAL A 57 -0.34 2.26 -21.30
CA VAL A 57 -0.85 0.98 -20.79
C VAL A 57 0.12 0.44 -19.76
N SER A 58 -0.32 0.30 -18.50
CA SER A 58 0.46 -0.38 -17.48
C SER A 58 0.73 -1.84 -17.88
N THR A 59 1.90 -2.34 -17.53
CA THR A 59 2.28 -3.75 -17.60
C THR A 59 1.71 -4.58 -16.45
N ALA A 60 1.03 -3.95 -15.50
CA ALA A 60 0.33 -4.57 -14.39
C ALA A 60 -1.17 -4.26 -14.39
N VAL A 61 -1.93 -5.07 -13.66
CA VAL A 61 -3.34 -4.86 -13.34
C VAL A 61 -3.56 -5.00 -11.84
N VAL A 62 -4.65 -4.41 -11.35
CA VAL A 62 -5.09 -4.61 -9.97
C VAL A 62 -6.39 -5.39 -9.97
N ARG A 63 -6.38 -6.54 -9.32
CA ARG A 63 -7.54 -7.42 -9.17
C ARG A 63 -8.28 -7.11 -7.87
N CYS A 64 -9.59 -6.93 -7.96
CA CYS A 64 -10.47 -6.78 -6.80
C CYS A 64 -10.84 -8.15 -6.22
N GLY A 65 -10.64 -8.36 -4.92
CA GLY A 65 -10.99 -9.60 -4.22
C GLY A 65 -12.50 -9.87 -4.15
N ARG A 66 -13.33 -8.83 -4.27
CA ARG A 66 -14.80 -8.96 -4.20
C ARG A 66 -15.43 -9.40 -5.52
N CYS A 67 -15.19 -8.68 -6.62
CA CYS A 67 -15.81 -8.96 -7.92
C CYS A 67 -14.89 -9.69 -8.91
N ALA A 68 -13.64 -9.96 -8.51
CA ALA A 68 -12.60 -10.57 -9.33
C ALA A 68 -12.23 -9.79 -10.60
N THR A 69 -12.73 -8.57 -10.78
CA THR A 69 -12.38 -7.73 -11.94
C THR A 69 -10.95 -7.23 -11.80
N SER A 70 -10.18 -7.38 -12.88
CA SER A 70 -8.86 -6.77 -13.04
C SER A 70 -9.00 -5.42 -13.74
N SER A 71 -8.57 -4.36 -13.07
CA SER A 71 -8.64 -2.99 -13.55
C SER A 71 -7.25 -2.50 -13.96
N ASP A 72 -7.23 -1.57 -14.91
CA ASP A 72 -6.03 -0.78 -15.17
C ASP A 72 -5.73 0.10 -13.94
N PRO A 73 -4.47 0.17 -13.47
CA PRO A 73 -4.10 1.00 -12.32
C PRO A 73 -4.48 2.47 -12.49
N GLY A 74 -4.39 3.00 -13.72
CA GLY A 74 -4.78 4.37 -14.04
C GLY A 74 -6.27 4.67 -13.88
N GLY A 75 -7.12 3.66 -13.68
CA GLY A 75 -8.53 3.81 -13.34
C GLY A 75 -8.84 3.73 -11.84
N LEU A 76 -7.84 3.51 -10.99
CA LEU A 76 -7.98 3.38 -9.55
C LEU A 76 -7.49 4.62 -8.82
N GLN A 77 -8.14 4.92 -7.69
CA GLN A 77 -7.88 6.11 -6.88
C GLN A 77 -7.08 5.76 -5.62
N ILE A 78 -6.12 6.59 -5.26
CA ILE A 78 -5.44 6.57 -3.96
C ILE A 78 -6.17 7.58 -3.05
N HIS A 79 -7.04 7.09 -2.16
CA HIS A 79 -7.69 7.94 -1.14
C HIS A 79 -6.74 8.22 0.03
N SER A 80 -5.91 7.24 0.37
CA SER A 80 -4.91 7.32 1.44
C SER A 80 -3.75 6.37 1.11
N ILE A 81 -2.55 6.72 1.58
CA ILE A 81 -1.39 5.84 1.50
C ILE A 81 -0.59 5.89 2.80
N ARG A 82 -0.35 4.72 3.40
CA ARG A 82 0.56 4.55 4.53
C ARG A 82 1.77 3.75 4.08
N ARG A 83 2.98 4.29 4.28
CA ARG A 83 4.23 3.57 4.00
C ARG A 83 4.79 3.00 5.28
N LEU A 84 5.26 1.77 5.27
CA LEU A 84 5.93 1.12 6.39
C LEU A 84 7.31 0.63 5.94
N GLU A 85 8.24 0.64 6.89
CA GLU A 85 9.56 0.02 6.76
C GLU A 85 9.55 -1.27 7.59
N GLY A 86 10.28 -2.29 7.13
CA GLY A 86 10.39 -3.54 7.86
C GLY A 86 11.05 -3.34 9.22
N ALA A 87 10.48 -3.97 10.26
CA ALA A 87 11.02 -3.87 11.62
C ALA A 87 12.43 -4.48 11.75
N SER A 88 12.78 -5.41 10.85
CA SER A 88 14.09 -6.09 10.84
C SER A 88 15.04 -5.54 9.77
N ASP A 89 14.52 -5.24 8.57
CA ASP A 89 15.26 -4.61 7.48
C ASP A 89 14.49 -3.38 6.99
N PRO A 90 15.02 -2.16 7.14
CA PRO A 90 14.37 -0.95 6.66
C PRO A 90 14.26 -0.91 5.12
N ALA A 91 15.01 -1.74 4.39
CA ALA A 91 14.85 -1.90 2.95
C ALA A 91 13.55 -2.63 2.56
N ASP A 92 12.94 -3.37 3.50
CA ASP A 92 11.63 -4.03 3.31
C ASP A 92 10.50 -3.00 3.45
N MET A 93 10.40 -2.13 2.46
CA MET A 93 9.39 -1.07 2.43
C MET A 93 8.12 -1.53 1.73
N VAL A 94 6.97 -1.19 2.33
CA VAL A 94 5.64 -1.41 1.75
C VAL A 94 4.81 -0.14 1.76
N ALA A 95 3.93 0.00 0.79
CA ALA A 95 2.87 0.99 0.75
C ALA A 95 1.51 0.29 0.85
N ILE A 96 0.70 0.72 1.81
CA ILE A 96 -0.69 0.31 1.97
C ILE A 96 -1.54 1.44 1.40
N VAL A 97 -2.24 1.14 0.32
CA VAL A 97 -3.10 2.09 -0.41
C VAL A 97 -4.55 1.77 -0.13
N ALA A 98 -5.32 2.78 0.29
CA ALA A 98 -6.78 2.70 0.34
C ALA A 98 -7.36 3.11 -1.01
N THR A 99 -8.17 2.23 -1.62
CA THR A 99 -8.72 2.40 -2.96
C THR A 99 -10.15 1.91 -3.09
N THR A 100 -10.81 2.25 -4.19
CA THR A 100 -12.18 1.87 -4.52
C THR A 100 -12.23 1.18 -5.86
N CYS A 101 -12.88 0.02 -5.93
CA CYS A 101 -13.08 -0.69 -7.19
C CYS A 101 -14.01 0.12 -8.12
N PRO A 102 -13.59 0.50 -9.33
CA PRO A 102 -14.42 1.30 -10.23
C PRO A 102 -15.61 0.53 -10.82
N VAL A 103 -15.64 -0.80 -10.65
CA VAL A 103 -16.68 -1.67 -11.23
C VAL A 103 -17.76 -2.03 -10.21
N CYS A 104 -17.40 -2.48 -9.02
CA CYS A 104 -18.37 -2.89 -7.99
C CYS A 104 -18.49 -1.91 -6.82
N GLY A 105 -17.65 -0.87 -6.77
CA GLY A 105 -17.65 0.14 -5.71
C GLY A 105 -17.13 -0.33 -4.36
N SER A 106 -16.53 -1.52 -4.26
CA SER A 106 -15.94 -1.97 -2.99
C SER A 106 -14.71 -1.15 -2.62
N GLU A 107 -14.70 -0.69 -1.38
CA GLU A 107 -13.57 -0.01 -0.75
C GLU A 107 -12.67 -1.02 -0.06
N GLY A 108 -11.36 -0.85 -0.16
CA GLY A 108 -10.39 -1.81 0.37
C GLY A 108 -8.95 -1.34 0.29
N THR A 109 -8.04 -2.25 0.70
CA THR A 109 -6.61 -1.98 0.74
C THR A 109 -5.84 -2.78 -0.31
N LEU A 110 -4.82 -2.15 -0.89
CA LEU A 110 -3.82 -2.74 -1.75
C LEU A 110 -2.45 -2.57 -1.10
N VAL A 111 -1.70 -3.67 -0.92
CA VAL A 111 -0.34 -3.62 -0.37
C VAL A 111 0.66 -3.82 -1.50
N LEU A 112 1.61 -2.89 -1.64
CA LEU A 112 2.61 -2.86 -2.70
C LEU A 112 4.00 -2.73 -2.10
N GLY A 113 5.00 -3.37 -2.71
CA GLY A 113 6.39 -3.05 -2.41
C GLY A 113 6.69 -1.58 -2.73
N PHE A 114 7.44 -0.90 -1.87
CA PHE A 114 7.76 0.52 -2.01
C PHE A 114 9.27 0.77 -2.05
N GLY A 115 9.70 1.83 -2.76
CA GLY A 115 11.10 2.23 -2.84
C GLY A 115 11.97 1.40 -3.78
N PRO A 116 13.31 1.46 -3.66
CA PRO A 116 14.25 0.94 -4.66
C PRO A 116 14.18 -0.58 -4.88
N MET A 117 13.68 -1.31 -3.89
CA MET A 117 13.54 -2.78 -3.94
C MET A 117 12.16 -3.23 -4.41
N SER A 118 11.26 -2.28 -4.75
CA SER A 118 9.92 -2.58 -5.27
C SER A 118 10.00 -3.40 -6.56
N SER A 119 9.07 -4.34 -6.72
CA SER A 119 8.94 -5.10 -7.95
C SER A 119 8.50 -4.20 -9.10
N ALA A 120 8.80 -4.59 -10.35
CA ALA A 120 8.34 -3.82 -11.52
C ALA A 120 6.80 -3.72 -11.57
N VAL A 121 6.10 -4.75 -11.11
CA VAL A 121 4.62 -4.78 -11.03
C VAL A 121 4.12 -3.75 -10.03
N ASP A 122 4.65 -3.77 -8.80
CA ASP A 122 4.22 -2.85 -7.75
C ASP A 122 4.53 -1.39 -8.09
N ALA A 123 5.72 -1.13 -8.64
CA ALA A 123 6.14 0.20 -9.06
C ALA A 123 5.28 0.76 -10.20
N ASP A 124 4.92 -0.08 -11.18
CA ASP A 124 4.03 0.29 -12.28
C ASP A 124 2.60 0.59 -11.78
N VAL A 125 2.05 -0.27 -10.92
CA VAL A 125 0.74 -0.02 -10.30
C VAL A 125 0.75 1.29 -9.52
N LEU A 126 1.69 1.47 -8.58
CA LEU A 126 1.72 2.65 -7.73
C LEU A 126 1.96 3.93 -8.52
N GLY A 127 2.81 3.88 -9.55
CA GLY A 127 3.12 5.02 -10.41
C GLY A 127 1.99 5.44 -11.35
N ALA A 128 1.08 4.52 -11.70
CA ALA A 128 -0.03 4.76 -12.62
C ALA A 128 -1.35 5.15 -11.93
N MET A 129 -1.55 4.80 -10.65
CA MET A 129 -2.77 5.13 -9.91
C MET A 129 -3.03 6.63 -9.79
N GLN A 130 -4.31 7.01 -9.73
CA GLN A 130 -4.72 8.40 -9.57
C GLN A 130 -4.58 8.84 -8.12
N ASP A 131 -3.64 9.75 -7.85
CA ASP A 131 -3.49 10.35 -6.53
C ASP A 131 -4.59 11.38 -6.27
N VAL A 132 -5.59 11.02 -5.46
CA VAL A 132 -6.70 11.88 -5.05
C VAL A 132 -6.68 12.15 -3.54
N ARG A 133 -5.54 11.89 -2.89
CA ARG A 133 -5.38 12.09 -1.45
C ARG A 133 -5.74 13.53 -1.06
N GLY A 134 -6.46 13.68 0.05
CA GLY A 134 -7.00 14.98 0.47
C GLY A 134 -8.40 15.28 -0.07
N ASP A 135 -9.07 14.29 -0.65
CA ASP A 135 -10.49 14.30 -1.02
C ASP A 135 -11.47 14.39 0.17
N GLY A 136 -10.95 14.25 1.40
CA GLY A 136 -11.74 14.28 2.63
C GLY A 136 -12.35 12.93 3.01
N VAL A 137 -12.05 11.86 2.27
CA VAL A 137 -12.53 10.49 2.57
C VAL A 137 -11.70 9.87 3.70
N LEU A 138 -10.38 9.96 3.62
CA LEU A 138 -9.43 9.46 4.62
C LEU A 138 -8.26 10.44 4.83
N PRO A 139 -7.52 10.32 5.96
CA PRO A 139 -6.24 11.02 6.10
C PRO A 139 -5.27 10.63 4.97
N PRO A 140 -4.56 11.58 4.35
CA PRO A 140 -3.85 11.32 3.09
C PRO A 140 -2.61 10.43 3.25
N ALA A 141 -1.88 10.55 4.35
CA ALA A 141 -0.53 9.97 4.50
C ALA A 141 -0.31 9.20 5.83
N ILE A 142 -1.38 8.96 6.57
CA ILE A 142 -1.38 8.21 7.84
C ILE A 142 -2.54 7.22 7.83
N ALA A 143 -2.40 6.10 8.54
CA ALA A 143 -3.55 5.21 8.70
C ALA A 143 -4.62 5.89 9.57
N PRO A 144 -5.91 5.60 9.35
CA PRO A 144 -6.97 6.14 10.19
C PRO A 144 -6.73 5.82 11.67
N GLY A 145 -6.89 6.80 12.55
CA GLY A 145 -6.67 6.61 13.99
C GLY A 145 -5.20 6.63 14.44
N GLU A 146 -4.22 6.62 13.53
CA GLU A 146 -2.84 6.97 13.90
C GLU A 146 -2.76 8.47 14.29
N ARG A 147 -2.04 8.78 15.37
CA ARG A 147 -1.72 10.18 15.69
C ARG A 147 -0.51 10.61 14.88
N GLY A 148 -0.64 11.71 14.13
CA GLY A 148 0.50 12.35 13.49
C GLY A 148 1.48 12.90 14.54
N THR A 149 2.77 12.92 14.22
CA THR A 149 3.85 13.46 15.07
C THR A 149 3.74 14.97 15.35
N THR A 150 2.73 15.66 14.81
CA THR A 150 2.42 17.06 15.10
C THR A 150 1.72 17.31 16.45
N ASP A 151 1.40 16.27 17.22
CA ASP A 151 0.79 16.41 18.55
C ASP A 151 1.81 16.13 19.67
N ARG A 152 2.91 16.88 19.69
CA ARG A 152 3.81 16.97 20.86
C ARG A 152 3.62 18.34 21.51
N PRO A 153 3.26 18.43 22.81
CA PRO A 153 3.13 19.70 23.52
C PRO A 153 4.48 20.43 23.65
#